data_AF-A0A4Y3VNR9-F1
#
_entry.id   AF-A0A4Y3VNR9-F1
#
_cell.length_a   1.000
_cell.length_b   1.000
_cell.length_c   1.000
_cell.angle_alpha   90.00
_cell.angle_beta   90.00
_cell.angle_gamma   90.00
#
_symmetry.space_group_name_H-M   'P 1'
#
loop_
_entity.id
_entity.type
_entity.pdbx_description
1 polymer ?
#
loop_
_entity_poly.entity_id
_entity_poly.type
_entity_poly.pdbx_seq_one_letter_code
_entity_poly.pdbx_strand_id
1 'polypeptide(L)'
;MAKHTIARCATWYPLVDDRRDVNRRRLTAHKAAASIRSARRQPGTVVDAVHVYATTDRDGTPLYVGYVHYTPGYWTGVTDVVDVYEIPTDALTDL
;
A
#
# COMPACT_ATOMS: atom_id res chain seq x y z
N MET A 1 -7.32 -26.33 24.93
CA MET A 1 -5.92 -25.86 24.86
C MET A 1 -5.86 -24.64 23.96
N ALA A 2 -5.70 -23.44 24.52
CA ALA A 2 -5.59 -22.20 23.74
C ALA A 2 -4.16 -22.08 23.19
N LYS A 3 -4.02 -22.00 21.86
CA LYS A 3 -2.73 -21.72 21.21
C LYS A 3 -2.37 -20.26 21.50
N HIS A 4 -1.35 -20.03 22.31
CA HIS A 4 -0.73 -18.72 22.43
C HIS A 4 -0.01 -18.39 21.13
N THR A 5 -0.60 -17.52 20.32
CA THR A 5 0.08 -16.93 19.17
C THR A 5 1.10 -15.93 19.71
N ILE A 6 2.38 -16.31 19.68
CA ILE A 6 3.49 -15.39 19.95
C ILE A 6 3.44 -14.34 18.84
N ALA A 7 3.12 -13.10 19.19
CA ALA A 7 3.25 -11.97 18.28
C ALA A 7 4.71 -11.86 17.87
N ARG A 8 5.05 -12.37 16.69
CA ARG A 8 6.36 -12.15 16.09
C ARG A 8 6.46 -10.66 15.84
N CYS A 9 7.37 -10.00 16.55
CA CYS A 9 7.76 -8.63 16.26
C CYS A 9 8.36 -8.64 14.86
N ALA A 10 7.53 -8.41 13.84
CA ALA A 10 8.00 -8.13 12.50
C ALA A 10 8.63 -6.75 12.58
N THR A 11 9.96 -6.68 12.52
CA THR A 11 10.65 -5.41 12.29
C THR A 11 10.30 -4.99 10.87
N TRP A 12 9.21 -4.23 10.74
CA TRP A 12 8.84 -3.62 9.48
C TRP A 12 9.89 -2.53 9.23
N TYR A 13 10.76 -2.74 8.26
CA TYR A 13 11.52 -1.65 7.70
C TYR A 13 10.56 -0.96 6.74
N PRO A 14 10.01 0.23 7.07
CA PRO A 14 9.40 1.05 6.04
C PRO A 14 10.48 1.30 5.01
N LEU A 15 10.47 0.51 3.93
CA LEU A 15 10.97 1.02 2.68
C LEU A 15 9.93 2.07 2.32
N VAL A 16 10.10 3.30 2.80
CA VAL A 16 9.48 4.44 2.15
C VAL A 16 9.97 4.30 0.72
N ASP A 17 9.05 3.92 -0.17
CA ASP A 17 9.36 3.79 -1.58
C ASP A 17 9.60 5.21 -2.12
N ASP A 18 10.76 5.75 -1.77
CA ASP A 18 11.41 6.86 -2.40
C ASP A 18 12.24 6.30 -3.57
N ARG A 19 11.79 5.20 -4.22
CA ARG A 19 12.23 4.88 -5.59
C ARG A 19 11.99 6.18 -6.33
N ARG A 20 13.11 6.86 -6.52
CA ARG A 20 13.24 7.99 -7.38
C ARG A 20 12.60 7.51 -8.68
N ASP A 21 11.44 8.06 -9.01
CA ASP A 21 11.18 8.39 -10.40
C ASP A 21 12.52 8.89 -10.94
N VAL A 22 12.93 8.55 -12.16
CA VAL A 22 14.26 8.93 -12.68
C VAL A 22 14.54 10.45 -12.49
N ASN A 23 13.46 11.21 -12.29
CA ASN A 23 13.36 12.64 -11.97
C ASN A 23 13.19 13.05 -10.48
N ARG A 24 13.38 12.19 -9.46
CA ARG A 24 13.20 12.49 -8.01
C ARG A 24 11.84 13.12 -7.64
N ARG A 25 10.77 12.77 -8.35
CA ARG A 25 9.44 13.33 -8.11
C ARG A 25 8.70 12.51 -7.06
N ARG A 26 8.10 13.20 -6.09
CA ARG A 26 7.16 12.60 -5.12
C ARG A 26 6.05 11.87 -5.88
N LEU A 27 5.65 10.70 -5.37
CA LEU A 27 4.50 9.98 -5.88
C LEU A 27 3.26 10.87 -5.74
N THR A 28 2.54 11.10 -6.84
CA THR A 28 1.30 11.88 -6.81
C THR A 28 0.13 11.00 -6.37
N ALA A 29 -0.90 11.61 -5.76
CA ALA A 29 -2.14 10.92 -5.42
C ALA A 29 -2.76 10.18 -6.63
N HIS A 30 -2.71 10.79 -7.81
CA HIS A 30 -3.15 10.16 -9.05
C HIS A 30 -2.36 8.88 -9.38
N LYS A 31 -1.02 8.90 -9.24
CA LYS A 31 -0.19 7.71 -9.46
C LYS A 31 -0.50 6.63 -8.42
N ALA A 32 -0.66 6.98 -7.15
CA ALA A 32 -1.07 6.04 -6.10
C ALA A 32 -2.43 5.39 -6.42
N ALA A 33 -3.43 6.20 -6.79
CA ALA A 33 -4.74 5.70 -7.21
C ALA A 33 -4.67 4.84 -8.48
N ALA A 34 -3.78 5.16 -9.43
CA ALA A 34 -3.54 4.34 -10.62
C ALA A 34 -2.90 2.99 -10.26
N SER A 35 -1.94 2.95 -9.32
CA SER A 35 -1.35 1.70 -8.82
C SER A 35 -2.40 0.81 -8.16
N ILE A 36 -3.23 1.37 -7.27
CA ILE A 36 -4.33 0.62 -6.61
C ILE A 36 -5.31 0.07 -7.64
N ARG A 37 -5.72 0.89 -8.62
CA ARG A 37 -6.62 0.45 -9.71
C ARG A 37 -6.00 -0.66 -10.55
N SER A 38 -4.71 -0.58 -10.82
CA SER A 38 -3.98 -1.58 -11.60
C SER A 38 -3.85 -2.90 -10.83
N ALA A 39 -3.52 -2.84 -9.54
CA ALA A 39 -3.50 -3.99 -8.64
C ALA A 39 -4.85 -4.73 -8.62
N ARG A 40 -5.96 -3.99 -8.48
CA ARG A 40 -7.32 -4.58 -8.50
C ARG A 40 -7.66 -5.34 -9.79
N ARG A 41 -6.97 -5.08 -10.90
CA ARG A 41 -7.20 -5.77 -12.18
C ARG A 41 -6.45 -7.11 -12.29
N GLN A 42 -5.56 -7.44 -11.36
CA GLN A 42 -4.69 -8.63 -11.44
C GLN A 42 -4.71 -9.48 -10.15
N PRO A 43 -5.90 -9.88 -9.65
CA PRO A 43 -6.00 -10.70 -8.44
C PRO A 43 -5.43 -12.10 -8.66
N GLY A 44 -4.79 -12.67 -7.65
CA GLY A 44 -4.21 -14.02 -7.62
C GLY A 44 -2.88 -14.14 -8.37
N THR A 45 -2.69 -13.40 -9.47
CA THR A 45 -1.44 -13.42 -10.26
C THR A 45 -0.38 -12.47 -9.69
N VAL A 46 -0.78 -11.25 -9.34
CA VAL A 46 0.15 -10.19 -8.91
C VAL A 46 -0.11 -9.78 -7.47
N VAL A 47 -1.39 -9.64 -7.12
CA VAL A 47 -1.82 -9.27 -5.76
C VAL A 47 -2.82 -10.29 -5.26
N ASP A 48 -2.75 -10.63 -3.99
CA ASP A 48 -3.73 -11.50 -3.32
C ASP A 48 -4.73 -10.70 -2.47
N ALA A 49 -4.36 -9.50 -2.02
CA ALA A 49 -5.28 -8.58 -1.34
C ALA A 49 -5.11 -7.12 -1.76
N VAL A 50 -6.23 -6.42 -1.93
CA VAL A 50 -6.28 -4.96 -2.08
C VAL A 50 -7.39 -4.41 -1.19
N HIS A 51 -7.03 -3.54 -0.24
CA HIS A 51 -7.96 -2.87 0.64
C HIS A 51 -7.82 -1.35 0.54
N VAL A 52 -8.93 -0.65 0.73
CA VAL A 52 -8.96 0.81 0.78
C VAL A 52 -9.83 1.21 1.96
N TYR A 53 -9.26 1.97 2.89
CA TYR A 53 -9.91 2.41 4.11
C TYR A 53 -10.04 3.92 4.11
N ALA A 54 -11.23 4.44 4.34
CA ALA A 54 -11.41 5.86 4.64
C ALA A 54 -11.05 6.10 6.12
N THR A 55 -10.24 7.11 6.39
CA THR A 55 -9.82 7.49 7.75
C THR A 55 -9.54 8.99 7.82
N THR A 56 -9.13 9.47 8.97
CA THR A 56 -8.61 10.82 9.19
C THR A 56 -7.17 10.74 9.65
N ASP A 57 -6.33 11.67 9.19
CA ASP A 57 -5.00 11.90 9.76
C ASP A 57 -5.11 12.48 11.18
N ARG A 58 -3.98 12.58 11.89
CA ARG A 58 -3.86 13.09 13.25
C ARG A 58 -4.36 14.53 13.40
N ASP A 59 -4.27 15.33 12.35
CA ASP A 59 -4.76 16.71 12.33
C ASP A 59 -6.26 16.83 11.97
N GLY A 60 -6.94 15.69 11.73
CA GLY A 60 -8.34 15.63 11.34
C GLY A 60 -8.56 15.68 9.82
N THR A 61 -7.50 15.75 9.01
CA THR A 61 -7.62 15.78 7.54
C THR A 61 -8.13 14.42 7.02
N PRO A 62 -9.23 14.38 6.25
CA PRO A 62 -9.74 13.12 5.69
C PRO A 62 -8.79 12.55 4.62
N LEU A 63 -8.44 11.28 4.74
CA LEU A 63 -7.64 10.57 3.74
C LEU A 63 -8.08 9.12 3.56
N TYR A 64 -7.62 8.51 2.48
CA TYR A 64 -7.76 7.09 2.21
C TYR A 64 -6.42 6.39 2.37
N VAL A 65 -6.42 5.29 3.11
CA VAL A 65 -5.28 4.35 3.18
C VAL A 65 -5.52 3.24 2.18
N GLY A 66 -4.71 3.18 1.12
CA GLY A 66 -4.65 2.07 0.19
C GLY A 66 -3.64 1.04 0.66
N TYR A 67 -4.05 -0.22 0.75
CA TYR A 67 -3.20 -1.36 1.09
C TYR A 67 -3.20 -2.34 -0.07
N VAL A 68 -2.03 -2.65 -0.60
CA VAL A 68 -1.83 -3.61 -1.69
C VAL A 68 -0.84 -4.66 -1.23
N HIS A 69 -1.31 -5.90 -1.12
CA HIS A 69 -0.48 -7.05 -0.79
C HIS A 69 -0.19 -7.85 -2.06
N TYR A 70 1.09 -8.00 -2.37
CA TYR A 70 1.52 -8.76 -3.54
C TYR A 70 1.53 -10.25 -3.21
N THR A 71 1.09 -11.06 -4.17
CA THR A 71 1.11 -12.53 -4.04
C THR A 71 2.53 -12.99 -3.64
N PRO A 72 2.69 -13.83 -2.62
CA PRO A 72 3.99 -14.35 -2.23
C PRO A 72 4.76 -14.97 -3.42
N GLY A 73 6.02 -14.57 -3.60
CA GLY A 73 6.85 -15.02 -4.71
C GLY A 73 6.70 -14.21 -6.01
N TYR A 74 5.82 -13.21 -6.05
CA TYR A 74 5.77 -12.26 -7.18
C TYR A 74 7.05 -11.41 -7.27
N TRP A 75 7.63 -11.05 -6.14
CA TRP A 75 8.91 -10.33 -6.06
C TRP A 75 10.08 -11.29 -5.81
N THR A 76 11.16 -11.13 -6.58
CA THR A 76 12.38 -11.92 -6.38
C THR A 76 13.12 -11.48 -5.12
N GLY A 77 13.48 -12.44 -4.26
CA GLY A 77 14.31 -12.19 -3.07
C GLY A 77 13.57 -11.62 -1.86
N VAL A 78 12.24 -11.47 -1.94
CA VAL A 78 11.39 -11.03 -0.81
C VAL A 78 10.14 -11.90 -0.75
N THR A 79 9.79 -12.38 0.44
CA THR A 79 8.66 -13.30 0.64
C THR A 79 7.32 -12.59 0.81
N ASP A 80 7.35 -11.34 1.25
CA ASP A 80 6.17 -10.57 1.62
C ASP A 80 6.39 -9.10 1.26
N VAL A 81 5.53 -8.56 0.38
CA VAL A 81 5.63 -7.18 -0.10
C VAL A 81 4.27 -6.54 -0.03
N VAL A 82 4.25 -5.37 0.61
CA VAL A 82 3.05 -4.55 0.76
C VAL A 82 3.37 -3.13 0.34
N ASP A 83 2.54 -2.58 -0.55
CA ASP A 83 2.50 -1.14 -0.77
C ASP A 83 1.38 -0.52 0.07
N VAL A 84 1.72 0.51 0.85
CA VAL A 84 0.78 1.32 1.62
C VAL A 84 0.79 2.74 1.08
N TYR A 85 -0.38 3.24 0.71
CA TYR A 85 -0.56 4.59 0.19
C TYR A 85 -1.46 5.39 1.11
N GLU A 86 -1.06 6.62 1.43
CA GLU A 86 -1.93 7.62 2.04
C GLU A 86 -2.36 8.62 0.96
N ILE A 87 -3.66 8.73 0.72
CA ILE A 87 -4.23 9.53 -0.37
C ILE A 87 -5.19 10.55 0.24
N PRO A 88 -4.84 11.85 0.24
CA PRO A 88 -5.76 12.90 0.66
C PRO A 88 -7.09 12.83 -0.10
N THR A 89 -8.21 13.03 0.60
CA THR A 89 -9.54 12.87 -0.01
C THR A 89 -9.81 13.89 -1.11
N ASP A 90 -9.31 15.11 -0.95
CA ASP A 90 -9.36 16.18 -1.96
C ASP A 90 -8.54 15.85 -3.22
N ALA A 91 -7.51 15.03 -3.10
CA ALA A 91 -6.72 14.57 -4.24
C ALA A 91 -7.41 13.46 -5.06
N LEU A 92 -8.55 12.93 -4.59
CA LEU A 92 -9.40 12.00 -5.33
C LEU A 92 -10.51 12.69 -6.15
N THR A 93 -10.79 13.97 -5.91
CA THR A 93 -11.83 14.70 -6.64
C THR A 93 -11.40 15.21 -8.01
N ASP A 94 -10.10 15.20 -8.32
CA ASP A 94 -9.54 15.56 -9.65
C ASP A 94 -9.45 14.35 -10.60
N LEU A 95 -10.31 13.33 -10.43
CA LEU A 95 -10.34 12.10 -11.23
C LEU A 95 -11.29 12.16 -12.43
#